data_AF-A0A833SGA7-F1
#
_entry.id   AF-A0A833SGA7-F1
#
_cell.length_a   1.000
_cell.length_b   1.000
_cell.length_c   1.000
_cell.angle_alpha   90.00
_cell.angle_beta   90.00
_cell.angle_gamma   90.00
#
_symmetry.space_group_name_H-M   'P 1'
#
loop_
_entity.id
_entity.type
_entity.pdbx_description
1 polymer ?
#
loop_
_entity_poly.entity_id
_entity_poly.type
_entity_poly.pdbx_seq_one_letter_code
_entity_poly.pdbx_strand_id
1 'polypeptide(L)'
;MTVGLTATKNILHQLYQHLVSEDEVPPLAVSLLDQRLVVCSSLRDATSGLVVRLDSILDMLTAILLLVSTLENAPSVFGHALIKLEGKFLSSL
;
A
#
# COMPACT_ATOMS: atom_id res chain seq x y z
N MET A 1 8.09 -10.94 9.02
CA MET A 1 8.00 -9.80 9.97
C MET A 1 6.76 -9.00 9.59
N THR A 2 6.13 -8.25 10.50
CA THR A 2 4.96 -7.42 10.17
C THR A 2 5.30 -5.95 10.40
N VAL A 3 4.91 -5.08 9.47
CA VAL A 3 5.09 -3.63 9.56
C VAL A 3 3.70 -2.99 9.59
N GLY A 4 3.50 -2.02 10.48
CA GLY A 4 2.25 -1.29 10.60
C GLY A 4 2.38 0.15 10.12
N LEU A 5 1.44 0.62 9.32
CA LEU A 5 1.33 1.99 8.83
C LEU A 5 -0.10 2.49 9.04
N THR A 6 -0.27 3.66 9.63
CA THR A 6 -1.60 4.29 9.70
C THR A 6 -1.82 5.15 8.46
N ALA A 7 -2.85 4.86 7.68
CA ALA A 7 -3.22 5.61 6.48
C ALA A 7 -3.87 6.96 6.86
N THR A 8 -3.02 7.90 7.27
CA THR A 8 -3.39 9.30 7.51
C THR A 8 -3.80 10.00 6.21
N LYS A 9 -4.47 11.14 6.33
CA LYS A 9 -4.80 12.02 5.20
C LYS A 9 -3.57 12.37 4.34
N ASN A 10 -2.41 12.58 4.97
CA ASN A 10 -1.18 12.86 4.24
C ASN A 10 -0.71 11.66 3.40
N ILE A 11 -0.83 10.44 3.92
CA ILE A 11 -0.48 9.22 3.18
C ILE A 11 -1.46 9.00 2.02
N LEU A 12 -2.75 9.23 2.23
CA LEU A 12 -3.73 9.16 1.14
C LEU A 12 -3.40 10.18 0.04
N HIS A 13 -3.10 11.42 0.41
CA HIS A 13 -2.72 12.45 -0.56
C HIS A 13 -1.43 12.13 -1.32
N GLN A 14 -0.43 11.55 -0.64
CA GLN A 14 0.85 11.22 -1.26
C GLN A 14 0.81 9.94 -2.10
N LEU A 15 0.16 8.88 -1.63
CA LEU A 15 0.23 7.56 -2.26
C LEU A 15 -1.01 7.19 -3.08
N TYR A 16 -2.14 7.81 -2.76
CA TYR A 16 -3.46 7.49 -3.33
C TYR A 16 -4.18 8.77 -3.77
N GLN A 17 -3.45 9.68 -4.41
CA GLN A 17 -3.96 11.00 -4.83
C GLN A 17 -5.28 10.90 -5.62
N HIS A 18 -5.46 9.86 -6.43
CA HIS A 18 -6.68 9.64 -7.22
C HIS A 18 -7.90 9.26 -6.38
N LEU A 19 -7.70 8.88 -5.13
CA LEU A 19 -8.76 8.64 -4.16
C LEU A 19 -9.12 9.90 -3.39
N VAL A 20 -8.42 11.02 -3.56
CA VAL A 20 -8.69 12.27 -2.84
C VAL A 20 -9.06 13.34 -3.86
N SER A 21 -10.32 13.78 -3.87
CA SER A 21 -10.73 14.95 -4.65
C SER A 21 -10.72 16.18 -3.73
N GLU A 22 -10.47 17.38 -4.27
CA GLU A 22 -10.50 18.62 -3.48
C GLU A 22 -11.90 18.91 -2.91
N ASP A 23 -12.95 18.49 -3.63
CA ASP A 23 -14.33 18.79 -3.29
C ASP A 23 -15.07 17.65 -2.56
N GLU A 24 -14.65 16.41 -2.72
CA GLU A 24 -15.31 15.23 -2.12
C GLU A 24 -14.30 14.13 -1.74
N VAL A 25 -14.51 13.48 -0.58
CA VAL A 25 -13.76 12.29 -0.18
C VAL A 25 -14.56 11.05 -0.58
N PRO A 26 -14.12 10.27 -1.59
CA PRO A 26 -14.78 9.05 -2.03
C PRO A 26 -14.93 8.05 -0.87
N PRO A 27 -15.97 7.20 -0.87
CA PRO A 27 -16.16 6.17 0.16
C PRO A 27 -14.94 5.25 0.35
N LEU A 28 -14.17 5.03 -0.72
CA LEU A 28 -12.95 4.24 -0.73
C LEU A 28 -11.79 4.91 0.04
N ALA A 29 -11.72 6.24 0.03
CA ALA A 29 -10.73 6.97 0.83
C ALA A 29 -11.14 6.99 2.30
N VAL A 30 -12.44 7.08 2.60
CA VAL A 30 -12.96 6.99 3.98
C VAL A 30 -12.66 5.63 4.59
N SER A 31 -12.75 4.54 3.84
CA SER A 31 -12.44 3.19 4.34
C SER A 31 -10.94 2.97 4.60
N LEU A 32 -10.07 3.81 4.08
CA LEU A 32 -8.63 3.77 4.32
C LEU A 32 -8.19 4.79 5.38
N LEU A 33 -8.89 5.91 5.50
CA LEU A 33 -8.51 7.00 6.40
C LEU A 33 -8.50 6.54 7.87
N ASP A 34 -7.41 6.86 8.56
CA ASP A 34 -7.15 6.53 9.97
C ASP A 34 -7.16 5.03 10.27
N GLN A 35 -7.17 4.18 9.23
CA GLN A 35 -7.00 2.74 9.36
C GLN A 35 -5.53 2.36 9.43
N ARG A 36 -5.24 1.31 10.20
CA ARG A 36 -3.91 0.76 10.33
C ARG A 36 -3.71 -0.38 9.34
N LEU A 37 -2.95 -0.12 8.27
CA LEU A 37 -2.43 -1.16 7.39
C LEU A 37 -1.36 -1.97 8.13
N VAL A 38 -1.66 -3.24 8.40
CA VAL A 38 -0.66 -4.20 8.89
C VAL A 38 -0.25 -5.08 7.73
N VAL A 39 1.02 -5.04 7.37
CA VAL A 39 1.54 -5.69 6.18
C VAL A 39 2.60 -6.73 6.56
N CYS A 40 2.48 -7.93 6.00
CA CYS A 40 3.48 -8.97 6.14
C CYS A 40 4.66 -8.66 5.21
N SER A 41 5.87 -8.59 5.79
CA SER A 41 7.12 -8.52 5.05
C SER A 41 7.78 -9.89 4.98
N SER A 42 8.23 -10.23 3.76
CA SER A 42 9.11 -11.35 3.48
C SER A 42 10.46 -10.84 3.00
N LEU A 43 11.53 -11.50 3.42
CA LEU A 43 12.89 -11.19 2.99
C LEU A 43 13.30 -12.25 1.98
N ARG A 44 13.77 -11.83 0.81
CA ARG A 44 14.38 -12.73 -0.17
C ARG A 44 15.84 -12.34 -0.34
N ASP A 45 16.72 -13.33 -0.21
CA ASP A 45 18.12 -13.18 -0.58
C ASP A 45 18.21 -13.31 -2.12
N ALA A 46 18.62 -12.23 -2.78
CA ALA A 46 18.64 -12.16 -4.23
C ALA A 46 19.79 -12.97 -4.85
N THR A 47 20.75 -13.45 -4.05
CA THR A 47 21.93 -14.15 -4.57
C THR A 47 22.44 -15.16 -3.56
N SER A 48 22.20 -16.44 -3.87
CA SER A 48 22.91 -17.56 -3.30
C SER A 48 24.42 -17.29 -3.20
N GLY A 49 24.93 -17.07 -1.98
CA GLY A 49 26.35 -17.21 -1.62
C GLY A 49 27.00 -16.01 -0.93
N LEU A 50 26.59 -14.78 -1.24
CA LEU A 50 27.05 -13.56 -0.57
C LEU A 50 25.88 -12.58 -0.61
N VAL A 51 25.40 -12.15 0.55
CA VAL A 51 24.22 -11.26 0.68
C VAL A 51 24.58 -9.88 0.12
N VAL A 52 24.37 -9.68 -1.18
CA VAL A 52 24.60 -8.38 -1.84
C VAL A 52 23.35 -7.50 -1.73
N ARG A 53 22.16 -8.07 -1.55
CA ARG A 53 20.92 -7.29 -1.42
C ARG A 53 19.80 -8.07 -0.73
N LEU A 54 19.24 -7.47 0.31
CA LEU A 54 18.06 -7.97 1.00
C LEU A 54 16.82 -7.25 0.46
N ASP A 55 16.00 -7.95 -0.33
CA ASP A 55 14.75 -7.39 -0.83
C ASP A 55 13.61 -7.70 0.15
N SER A 56 13.04 -6.65 0.74
CA SER A 56 11.80 -6.73 1.52
C SER A 56 10.60 -6.58 0.60
N ILE A 57 9.74 -7.59 0.58
CA ILE A 57 8.47 -7.58 -0.17
C ILE A 57 7.34 -7.46 0.84
N LEU A 58 6.47 -6.45 0.66
CA LEU A 58 5.28 -6.21 1.46
C LEU A 58 4.05 -6.77 0.76
N ASP A 59 3.17 -7.48 1.48
CA ASP A 59 1.86 -7.93 0.95
C ASP A 59 0.77 -6.85 1.15
N MET A 60 0.79 -5.81 0.30
CA MET A 60 -0.19 -4.72 0.40
C MET A 60 -1.59 -5.16 0.00
N LEU A 61 -1.72 -6.15 -0.90
CA LEU A 61 -3.01 -6.60 -1.40
C LEU A 61 -3.87 -7.18 -0.27
N THR A 62 -3.31 -8.09 0.52
CA THR A 62 -4.02 -8.70 1.65
C THR A 62 -4.43 -7.63 2.67
N ALA A 63 -3.53 -6.68 2.97
CA ALA A 63 -3.83 -5.60 3.90
C ALA A 63 -4.98 -4.71 3.42
N ILE A 64 -5.05 -4.42 2.12
CA ILE A 64 -6.12 -3.58 1.55
C ILE A 64 -7.44 -4.33 1.43
N LEU A 65 -7.41 -5.62 1.07
CA LEU A 65 -8.63 -6.44 1.04
C LEU A 65 -9.31 -6.53 2.41
N LEU A 66 -8.52 -6.57 3.49
CA LEU A 66 -9.05 -6.52 4.86
C LEU A 66 -9.73 -5.19 5.20
N LEU A 67 -9.37 -4.09 4.53
CA LEU A 67 -9.90 -2.75 4.78
C LEU A 67 -11.10 -2.42 3.89
N VAL A 68 -11.00 -2.67 2.58
CA VAL A 68 -12.08 -2.33 1.63
C VAL A 68 -13.16 -3.39 1.53
N SER A 69 -13.00 -4.53 2.21
CA SER A 69 -13.96 -5.63 2.39
C SER A 69 -14.46 -6.32 1.10
N THR A 70 -14.10 -5.83 -0.09
CA THR A 70 -14.47 -6.42 -1.38
C THR A 70 -13.29 -6.47 -2.35
N LEU A 71 -13.19 -7.56 -3.11
CA LEU A 71 -12.17 -7.74 -4.14
C LEU A 71 -12.36 -6.75 -5.30
N GLU A 72 -13.58 -6.31 -5.56
CA GLU A 72 -13.90 -5.33 -6.62
C GLU A 72 -13.31 -3.94 -6.34
N ASN A 73 -13.19 -3.59 -5.07
CA ASN A 73 -12.70 -2.30 -4.61
C ASN A 73 -11.17 -2.26 -4.46
N ALA A 74 -10.49 -3.40 -4.34
CA ALA A 74 -9.03 -3.41 -4.18
C ALA A 74 -8.28 -2.88 -5.42
N PRO A 75 -8.64 -3.24 -6.67
CA PRO A 75 -7.99 -2.69 -7.87
C PRO A 75 -8.10 -1.17 -7.98
N SER A 76 -9.21 -0.58 -7.57
CA SER A 76 -9.40 0.89 -7.64
C SER A 76 -8.51 1.62 -6.65
N VAL A 77 -8.16 1.01 -5.51
CA VAL A 77 -7.16 1.57 -4.59
C VAL A 77 -5.79 1.66 -5.26
N PHE A 78 -5.37 0.66 -6.03
CA PHE A 78 -4.03 0.62 -6.64
C PHE A 78 -3.95 1.22 -8.05
N GLY A 79 -5.08 1.45 -8.73
CA GLY A 79 -5.12 1.79 -10.16
C GLY A 79 -4.25 2.98 -10.57
N HIS A 80 -4.14 4.01 -9.73
CA HIS A 80 -3.27 5.17 -9.96
C HIS A 80 -2.42 5.51 -8.72
N ALA A 81 -2.22 4.52 -7.84
CA ALA A 81 -1.43 4.71 -6.62
C ALA A 81 0.07 4.85 -6.95
N LEU A 82 0.78 5.65 -6.17
CA LEU A 82 2.24 5.78 -6.26
C LEU A 82 2.99 4.64 -5.55
N ILE A 83 2.27 3.63 -5.06
CA ILE A 83 2.80 2.45 -4.40
C ILE A 83 2.25 1.19 -5.07
N LYS A 84 3.13 0.22 -5.32
CA LYS A 84 2.78 -1.10 -5.88
C LYS A 84 2.31 -2.06 -4.79
N LEU A 85 1.71 -3.19 -5.22
CA LEU A 85 1.26 -4.27 -4.35
C LEU A 85 2.38 -4.86 -3.48
N GLU A 86 3.62 -4.83 -3.95
CA GLU A 86 4.81 -5.30 -3.23
C GLU A 86 5.35 -4.28 -2.22
N GLY A 87 4.68 -3.12 -2.07
CA GLY A 87 5.11 -2.00 -1.23
C GLY A 87 6.26 -1.19 -1.80
N LYS A 88 6.55 -1.35 -3.10
CA LYS A 88 7.56 -0.56 -3.82
C LYS A 88 6.93 0.73 -4.36
N PHE A 89 7.56 1.86 -4.11
CA PHE A 89 7.14 3.12 -4.72
C PHE A 89 7.38 3.09 -6.23
N LEU A 90 6.47 3.70 -7.00
CA LEU A 90 6.74 4.04 -8.39
C LEU A 90 7.86 5.08 -8.37
N SER A 91 8.98 4.79 -9.02
CA SER A 91 10.18 5.64 -9.01
C SER A 91 9.87 7.01 -9.64
N SER A 92 9.55 7.99 -8.79
CA SER A 92 9.68 9.43 -9.02
C SER A 92 9.41 10.15 -7.69
N LEU A 93 10.46 10.28 -6.87
CA LEU A 93 10.59 11.31 -5.84
C LEU A 93 11.96 11.98 -6.07
#